data_AF-A0AAV6MRQ5-F1
#
_entry.id   AF-A0AAV6MRQ5-F1
#
_cell.length_a   1.000
_cell.length_b   1.000
_cell.length_c   1.000
_cell.angle_alpha   90.00
_cell.angle_beta   90.00
_cell.angle_gamma   90.00
#
_symmetry.space_group_name_H-M   'P 1'
#
loop_
_entity.id
_entity.type
_entity.pdbx_description
1 polymer ?
#
loop_
_entity_poly.entity_id
_entity_poly.type
_entity_poly.pdbx_seq_one_letter_code
_entity_poly.pdbx_strand_id
1 'polypeptide(L)'
;MSGVWVFKNGVIRLIENPQADSDGRLGNSRRKVLIYLPTGQAVSSYSSLEEILTSLGWERYYGGDPELFQFHKRSSIDLISLPRDFAKFNSIHMYDIVIKNPNLFHVRDV
;
A
#
# COMPACT_ATOMS: atom_id res chain seq x y z
N MET A 1 11.96 1.03 -4.52
CA MET A 1 12.84 0.57 -5.61
C MET A 1 14.20 1.24 -5.48
N SER A 2 15.12 0.66 -4.72
CA SER A 2 16.48 1.19 -4.59
C SER A 2 17.48 0.03 -4.59
N GLY A 3 18.16 -0.14 -5.72
CA GLY A 3 19.29 -1.03 -5.89
C GLY A 3 20.11 -0.51 -7.07
N VAL A 4 21.43 -0.59 -6.97
CA VAL A 4 22.31 -0.19 -8.07
C VAL A 4 22.54 -1.43 -8.92
N TRP A 5 22.16 -1.36 -10.19
CA TRP A 5 22.51 -2.38 -11.17
C TRP A 5 24.00 -2.28 -11.45
N VAL A 6 24.74 -3.34 -11.15
CA VAL A 6 26.18 -3.40 -11.45
C VAL A 6 26.43 -4.46 -12.51
N PHE A 7 27.18 -4.06 -13.53
CA PHE A 7 27.66 -4.95 -14.57
C PHE A 7 29.10 -5.35 -14.27
N LYS A 8 29.34 -6.64 -14.06
CA LYS A 8 30.70 -7.16 -13.86
C LYS A 8 30.86 -8.49 -14.58
N ASN A 9 31.85 -8.58 -15.45
CA ASN A 9 32.22 -9.78 -16.22
C ASN A 9 31.07 -10.36 -17.06
N GLY A 10 30.30 -9.53 -17.76
CA GLY A 10 29.23 -9.99 -18.66
C GLY A 10 27.90 -10.31 -17.98
N VAL A 11 27.85 -10.28 -16.64
CA VAL A 11 26.64 -10.60 -15.87
C VAL A 11 26.12 -9.35 -15.18
N ILE A 12 24.84 -9.08 -15.35
CA ILE A 12 24.10 -8.05 -14.61
C ILE A 12 23.71 -8.65 -13.25
N ARG A 13 24.11 -7.99 -12.16
CA ARG A 13 23.65 -8.33 -10.81
C ARG A 13 23.04 -7.09 -10.17
N LEU A 14 21.86 -7.26 -9.58
CA LEU A 14 21.29 -6.26 -8.68
C LEU A 14 22.00 -6.38 -7.34
N ILE A 15 22.68 -5.32 -6.90
CA ILE A 15 23.21 -5.25 -5.55
C ILE A 15 22.14 -4.55 -4.71
N GLU A 16 21.49 -5.33 -3.85
CA GLU A 16 20.55 -4.81 -2.86
C GLU A 16 21.33 -4.02 -1.82
N ASN A 17 20.91 -2.77 -1.61
CA ASN A 17 21.55 -1.89 -0.64
C ASN A 17 21.11 -2.36 0.75
N PRO A 18 22.01 -2.63 1.71
CA PRO A 18 21.61 -3.08 3.06
C PRO A 18 20.72 -2.08 3.82
N GLN A 19 20.65 -0.83 3.34
CA GLN A 19 19.75 0.22 3.84
C GLN A 19 18.39 0.25 3.13
N ALA A 20 18.20 -0.51 2.06
CA ALA A 20 16.96 -0.61 1.29
C ALA A 20 16.05 -1.75 1.77
N ASP A 21 16.58 -2.70 2.54
CA ASP A 21 15.83 -3.84 3.10
C ASP A 21 15.49 -3.69 4.58
N SER A 22 15.19 -2.47 5.01
CA SER A 22 14.55 -2.21 6.31
C SER A 22 13.02 -2.04 6.20
N ASP A 23 12.39 -2.56 5.15
CA ASP A 23 10.94 -2.84 5.15
C ASP A 23 10.62 -4.27 5.62
N GLY A 24 11.65 -5.08 5.91
CA GLY A 24 11.51 -6.48 6.33
C GLY A 24 11.65 -6.73 7.83
N ARG A 25 12.67 -6.18 8.51
CA ARG A 25 12.95 -6.49 9.93
C ARG A 25 13.69 -5.35 10.65
N LEU A 26 13.07 -4.84 11.71
CA LEU A 26 13.70 -4.15 12.86
C LEU A 26 14.75 -3.07 12.54
N GLY A 27 14.31 -1.85 12.21
CA GLY A 27 15.23 -0.71 12.10
C GLY A 27 14.56 0.61 11.78
N ASN A 28 13.90 1.23 12.77
CA ASN A 28 13.60 2.67 12.84
C ASN A 28 12.92 3.37 11.63
N SER A 29 12.29 2.66 10.70
CA SER A 29 11.28 3.26 9.81
C SER A 29 10.11 3.69 10.69
N ARG A 30 9.96 5.01 10.87
CA ARG A 30 8.78 5.60 11.54
C ARG A 30 7.54 4.92 10.98
N ARG A 31 6.74 4.32 11.86
CA ARG A 31 5.53 3.60 11.44
C ARG A 31 4.71 4.55 10.60
N LYS A 32 4.40 4.17 9.36
CA LYS A 32 3.53 4.98 8.51
C LYS A 32 2.08 4.64 8.84
N VAL A 33 1.21 5.64 8.80
CA VAL A 33 -0.24 5.47 8.95
C VAL A 33 -0.96 6.14 7.80
N LEU A 34 -2.01 5.47 7.31
CA LEU A 34 -2.94 6.04 6.35
C LEU A 34 -4.00 6.85 7.11
N ILE A 35 -4.09 8.14 6.81
CA ILE A 35 -5.07 9.06 7.40
C ILE A 35 -6.16 9.35 6.37
N TYR A 36 -7.42 9.21 6.78
CA TYR A 36 -8.55 9.71 6.01
C TYR A 36 -8.79 11.18 6.34
N LEU A 37 -8.57 12.05 5.35
CA LEU A 37 -8.52 13.50 5.55
C LEU A 37 -9.84 14.12 6.04
N PRO A 38 -11.02 13.71 5.55
CA PRO A 38 -12.30 14.27 6.00
C PRO A 38 -12.57 14.10 7.51
N THR A 39 -12.07 13.04 8.14
CA THR A 39 -12.25 12.81 9.60
C THR A 39 -10.97 13.03 10.40
N GLY A 40 -9.81 13.09 9.73
CA GLY A 40 -8.50 13.13 10.37
C GLY A 40 -8.09 11.82 11.07
N GLN A 41 -8.89 10.75 10.95
CA GLN A 41 -8.64 9.49 11.64
C GLN A 41 -7.68 8.59 10.86
N ALA A 42 -6.87 7.84 11.62
CA ALA A 42 -6.00 6.81 11.07
C ALA A 42 -6.80 5.54 10.76
N VAL A 43 -6.56 4.96 9.59
CA VAL A 43 -7.09 3.65 9.21
C VAL A 43 -6.33 2.57 9.98
N SER A 44 -7.05 1.84 10.82
CA SER A 44 -6.48 0.84 11.73
C SER A 44 -6.93 -0.60 11.44
N SER A 45 -7.85 -0.79 10.49
CA SER A 45 -8.36 -2.10 10.10
C SER A 45 -8.96 -2.09 8.69
N TYR A 46 -9.10 -3.27 8.08
CA TYR A 46 -9.82 -3.38 6.80
C TYR A 46 -11.30 -3.05 6.90
N SER A 47 -11.96 -3.32 8.02
CA SER A 47 -13.35 -2.90 8.21
C SER A 47 -13.49 -1.38 8.11
N SER A 48 -12.62 -0.62 8.79
CA SER A 48 -12.64 0.85 8.69
C SER A 48 -12.28 1.34 7.29
N LEU A 49 -11.33 0.69 6.60
CA LEU A 49 -10.96 1.07 5.23
C LEU A 49 -12.08 0.78 4.24
N GLU A 50 -12.74 -0.37 4.36
CA GLU A 50 -13.83 -0.81 3.51
C GLU A 50 -15.04 0.12 3.64
N GLU A 51 -15.41 0.53 4.84
CA GLU A 51 -16.49 1.49 5.06
C GLU A 51 -16.22 2.82 4.34
N ILE A 52 -15.00 3.35 4.51
CA ILE A 52 -14.58 4.59 3.84
C ILE A 52 -14.59 4.41 2.32
N LEU A 53 -13.91 3.38 1.80
CA LEU A 53 -13.82 3.15 0.35
C LEU A 53 -15.20 2.93 -0.28
N THR A 54 -16.10 2.21 0.42
CA THR A 54 -17.48 2.01 -0.04
C THR A 54 -18.25 3.34 -0.12
N SER A 55 -18.09 4.23 0.87
CA SER A 55 -18.68 5.58 0.81
C SER A 55 -18.16 6.43 -0.35
N LEU A 56 -16.96 6.12 -0.86
CA LEU A 56 -16.32 6.76 -2.01
C LEU A 56 -16.63 6.06 -3.35
N GLY A 57 -17.51 5.05 -3.35
CA GLY A 57 -17.96 4.33 -4.53
C GLY A 57 -17.06 3.18 -4.98
N TRP A 58 -16.17 2.69 -4.11
CA TRP A 58 -15.44 1.44 -4.33
C TRP A 58 -16.28 0.24 -3.90
N GLU A 59 -16.10 -0.88 -4.59
CA GLU A 59 -16.81 -2.12 -4.31
C GLU A 59 -15.82 -3.27 -4.12
N ARG A 60 -16.11 -4.17 -3.18
CA ARG A 60 -15.33 -5.39 -2.98
C ARG A 60 -15.25 -6.20 -4.26
N TYR A 61 -14.03 -6.56 -4.65
CA TYR A 61 -13.77 -7.39 -5.83
C TYR A 61 -13.37 -8.80 -5.40
N TYR A 62 -14.23 -9.77 -5.73
CA TYR A 62 -14.04 -11.19 -5.39
C TYR A 62 -13.53 -12.04 -6.57
N GLY A 63 -13.45 -11.47 -7.77
CA GLY A 63 -13.04 -12.19 -8.99
C GLY A 63 -11.52 -12.30 -9.18
N GLY A 64 -10.72 -11.86 -8.21
CA GLY A 64 -9.26 -11.87 -8.28
C GLY A 64 -8.64 -13.00 -7.46
N ASP A 65 -7.40 -12.77 -7.01
CA ASP A 65 -6.68 -13.73 -6.18
C ASP A 65 -7.37 -13.87 -4.80
N PRO A 66 -7.78 -15.09 -4.38
CA PRO A 66 -8.39 -15.33 -3.08
C PRO A 66 -7.53 -14.92 -1.87
N GLU A 67 -6.22 -14.81 -2.06
CA GLU A 67 -5.26 -14.39 -1.03
C GLU A 67 -5.12 -12.86 -0.92
N LEU A 68 -5.88 -12.11 -1.72
CA LEU A 68 -5.90 -10.65 -1.70
C LEU A 68 -7.25 -10.10 -1.21
N PHE A 69 -7.17 -8.90 -0.65
CA PHE A 69 -8.29 -8.09 -0.23
C PHE A 69 -8.44 -6.92 -1.20
N GLN A 70 -9.28 -7.07 -2.23
CA GLN A 70 -9.32 -6.16 -3.38
C GLN A 70 -10.59 -5.31 -3.45
N PHE A 71 -10.44 -4.13 -4.06
CA PHE A 71 -11.55 -3.22 -4.38
C PHE A 71 -11.42 -2.74 -5.81
N HIS A 72 -12.55 -2.63 -6.50
CA HIS A 72 -12.64 -2.01 -7.82
C HIS A 72 -13.56 -0.80 -7.76
N LYS A 73 -13.40 0.13 -8.71
CA LYS A 73 -14.29 1.28 -8.83
C LYS A 73 -14.99 1.24 -10.17
N ARG A 74 -16.32 1.06 -10.20
CA ARG A 74 -17.08 0.87 -11.46
C ARG A 74 -16.92 2.04 -12.45
N SER A 75 -16.66 3.24 -11.95
CA SER A 75 -16.46 4.44 -12.77
C SER A 75 -15.05 4.58 -13.36
N SER A 76 -14.12 3.68 -13.05
CA SER A 76 -12.75 3.70 -13.57
C SER A 76 -12.19 2.29 -13.78
N ILE A 77 -10.96 2.19 -14.27
CA ILE A 77 -10.23 0.92 -14.41
C ILE A 77 -9.40 0.59 -13.15
N ASP A 78 -9.58 1.36 -12.08
CA ASP A 78 -8.72 1.24 -10.91
C ASP A 78 -9.05 0.01 -10.06
N LEU A 79 -7.99 -0.61 -9.56
CA LEU A 79 -8.04 -1.76 -8.65
C LEU A 79 -7.08 -1.53 -7.48
N ILE A 80 -7.60 -1.51 -6.26
CA ILE A 80 -6.79 -1.51 -5.04
C ILE A 80 -6.57 -2.97 -4.64
N SER A 81 -5.32 -3.40 -4.48
CA SER A 81 -4.98 -4.75 -4.07
C SER A 81 -4.19 -4.75 -2.77
N LEU A 82 -4.79 -5.35 -1.73
CA LEU A 82 -4.24 -5.36 -0.37
C LEU A 82 -3.97 -6.81 0.07
N PRO A 83 -3.03 -7.05 0.99
CA PRO A 83 -2.83 -8.38 1.56
C PRO A 83 -4.08 -8.76 2.37
N ARG A 84 -4.45 -10.03 2.42
CA ARG A 84 -5.62 -10.47 3.19
C ARG A 84 -5.51 -10.21 4.69
N ASP A 85 -4.30 -10.24 5.22
CA ASP A 85 -3.99 -9.92 6.61
C ASP A 85 -3.55 -8.45 6.74
N PHE A 86 -4.26 -7.69 7.58
CA PHE A 86 -3.96 -6.28 7.83
C PHE A 86 -2.59 -6.08 8.49
N ALA A 87 -2.05 -7.08 9.19
CA ALA A 87 -0.69 -6.99 9.75
C ALA A 87 0.41 -6.86 8.67
N LYS A 88 0.09 -7.23 7.42
CA LYS A 88 0.99 -7.09 6.26
C LYS A 88 0.74 -5.80 5.47
N PHE A 89 -0.26 -5.00 5.86
CA PHE A 89 -0.55 -3.72 5.25
C PHE A 89 0.59 -2.73 5.54
N ASN A 90 1.21 -2.23 4.47
CA ASN A 90 2.42 -1.40 4.53
C ASN A 90 2.31 -0.16 3.63
N SER A 91 3.35 0.67 3.63
CA SER A 91 3.40 1.95 2.92
C SER A 91 3.11 1.85 1.41
N ILE A 92 3.52 0.76 0.74
CA ILE A 92 3.25 0.55 -0.69
C ILE A 92 1.74 0.52 -0.93
N HIS A 93 1.01 -0.24 -0.13
CA HIS A 93 -0.44 -0.32 -0.19
C HIS A 93 -1.12 1.01 0.17
N MET A 94 -0.58 1.72 1.17
CA MET A 94 -1.09 3.03 1.58
C MET A 94 -0.98 4.06 0.46
N TYR A 95 0.16 4.14 -0.22
CA TYR A 95 0.37 5.08 -1.32
C TYR A 95 -0.47 4.72 -2.56
N ASP A 96 -0.70 3.44 -2.81
CA ASP A 96 -1.63 3.02 -3.87
C ASP A 96 -3.04 3.60 -3.66
N ILE A 97 -3.54 3.53 -2.42
CA ILE A 97 -4.83 4.12 -2.03
C ILE A 97 -4.82 5.64 -2.22
N VAL A 98 -3.75 6.33 -1.80
CA VAL A 98 -3.62 7.79 -1.94
C VAL A 98 -3.66 8.22 -3.40
N ILE A 99 -2.94 7.52 -4.29
CA ILE A 99 -2.89 7.85 -5.71
C ILE A 99 -4.28 7.69 -6.35
N LYS A 100 -5.01 6.63 -5.98
CA LYS A 100 -6.35 6.33 -6.50
C LYS A 100 -7.47 7.17 -5.89
N ASN A 101 -7.21 7.84 -4.76
CA ASN A 101 -8.15 8.68 -4.03
C ASN A 101 -7.47 10.01 -3.66
N PRO A 102 -7.09 10.83 -4.67
CA PRO A 102 -6.34 12.04 -4.44
C PRO A 102 -7.10 13.00 -3.52
N ASN A 103 -6.38 13.70 -2.64
CA ASN A 103 -6.91 14.66 -1.66
C ASN A 103 -7.87 14.08 -0.61
N LEU A 104 -8.08 12.76 -0.57
CA LEU A 104 -8.92 12.10 0.44
C LEU A 104 -8.11 11.36 1.49
N PHE A 105 -6.91 10.92 1.13
CA PHE A 105 -6.01 10.22 2.03
C PHE A 105 -4.62 10.84 2.07
N HIS A 106 -3.92 10.60 3.17
CA HIS A 106 -2.52 10.97 3.32
C HIS A 106 -1.75 9.91 4.11
N VAL A 107 -0.47 9.71 3.80
CA VAL A 107 0.41 8.85 4.58
C VAL A 107 1.23 9.73 5.53
N ARG A 108 1.17 9.47 6.84
CA ARG A 108 1.94 10.20 7.86
C ARG A 108 2.91 9.27 8.58
N ASP A 109 4.00 9.85 9.07
CA ASP A 109 4.82 9.23 10.12
C ASP A 109 4.08 9.27 11.46
N VAL A 110 4.18 8.19 12.23
CA VAL A 110 3.79 8.11 13.66
C VAL A 110 4.93 8.58 14.54
#